data_AF-A0A938F2K3-F1
#
_entry.id   AF-A0A938F2K3-F1
#
_cell.length_a   1.000
_cell.length_b   1.000
_cell.length_c   1.000
_cell.angle_alpha   90.00
_cell.angle_beta   90.00
_cell.angle_gamma   90.00
#
_symmetry.space_group_name_H-M   'P 1'
#
loop_
_entity.id
_entity.type
_entity.pdbx_description
1 polymer ?
#
loop_
_entity_poly.entity_id
_entity_poly.type
_entity_poly.pdbx_seq_one_letter_code
_entity_poly.pdbx_strand_id
1 'polypeptide(L)' 'IMRSSIEGRSFLHDPRKRQCTLASVTSIHFDESGKVLGLTYREPAAHLLPDNKK' A
#
# COMPACT_ATOMS: atom_id res chain seq x y z
N ILE A 1 7.94 -2.65 -1.59
CA ILE A 1 8.90 -2.38 -2.69
C ILE A 1 8.19 -1.72 -3.87
N MET A 2 7.22 -2.38 -4.54
CA MET A 2 6.47 -1.78 -5.65
C MET A 2 5.83 -0.42 -5.31
N ARG A 3 5.01 -0.37 -4.26
CA ARG A 3 4.38 0.88 -3.80
C ARG A 3 5.40 1.98 -3.50
N SER A 4 6.45 1.66 -2.75
CA SER A 4 7.54 2.59 -2.44
C SER A 4 8.21 3.13 -3.70
N SER A 5 8.39 2.30 -4.73
CA SER A 5 8.96 2.72 -6.02
C SER A 5 8.07 3.72 -6.74
N ILE A 6 6.76 3.49 -6.75
CA ILE A 6 5.78 4.38 -7.39
C ILE A 6 5.65 5.70 -6.59
N GLU A 7 5.70 5.63 -5.25
CA GLU A 7 5.63 6.80 -4.37
C GLU A 7 6.97 7.55 -4.22
N GLY A 8 8.05 7.08 -4.86
CA GLY A 8 9.39 7.71 -4.75
C GLY A 8 10.03 7.64 -3.36
N ARG A 9 9.63 6.66 -2.53
CA ARG A 9 10.17 6.49 -1.17
C ARG A 9 11.51 5.76 -1.17
N SER A 10 12.28 5.95 -0.09
CA SER A 10 13.51 5.19 0.16
C SER A 10 13.24 3.67 0.11
N PHE A 11 14.16 2.94 -0.52
CA PHE A 11 14.11 1.48 -0.67
C PHE A 11 14.66 0.72 0.53
N LEU A 12 15.14 1.42 1.57
CA LEU A 12 15.53 0.78 2.83
C LEU A 12 14.29 0.18 3.50
N HIS A 13 14.26 -1.15 3.56
CA HIS A 13 13.12 -1.89 4.09
C HIS A 13 13.14 -1.91 5.62
N ASP A 14 12.21 -1.19 6.25
CA ASP A 14 11.88 -1.34 7.67
C ASP A 14 10.55 -2.12 7.81
N PRO A 15 10.58 -3.40 8.25
CA PRO A 15 9.39 -4.23 8.38
C PRO A 15 8.33 -3.65 9.33
N ARG A 16 8.73 -2.83 10.31
CA ARG A 16 7.82 -2.26 11.32
C ARG A 16 6.98 -1.11 10.76
N LYS A 17 7.40 -0.51 9.64
CA LYS A 17 6.70 0.59 8.95
C LYS A 17 5.87 0.10 7.74
N ARG A 18 5.65 -1.21 7.63
CA ARG A 18 4.88 -1.82 6.53
C ARG A 18 3.44 -1.32 6.51
N GLN A 19 2.99 -0.91 5.32
CA GLN A 19 1.57 -0.69 5.00
C GLN A 19 1.06 -1.86 4.16
N CYS A 20 0.66 -2.93 4.83
CA CYS A 20 0.08 -4.14 4.22
C CYS A 20 -0.57 -4.98 5.31
N THR A 21 -1.82 -4.67 5.66
CA THR A 21 -2.65 -5.45 6.60
C THR A 21 -3.41 -6.57 5.88
N LEU A 22 -4.15 -7.39 6.64
CA LEU A 22 -4.91 -8.52 6.12
C LEU A 22 -5.81 -8.10 4.95
N ALA A 23 -5.68 -8.81 3.82
CA ALA A 23 -6.45 -8.59 2.60
C ALA A 23 -6.47 -7.13 2.11
N SER A 24 -5.41 -6.35 2.37
CA SER A 24 -5.30 -4.99 1.86
C SER A 24 -5.09 -4.96 0.35
N VAL A 25 -5.61 -3.91 -0.31
CA VAL A 25 -5.60 -3.74 -1.76
C VAL A 25 -4.89 -2.44 -2.11
N THR A 26 -3.94 -2.51 -3.05
CA THR A 26 -3.33 -1.32 -3.67
C THR A 26 -3.70 -1.32 -5.14
N SER A 27 -4.48 -0.34 -5.57
CA SER A 27 -4.86 -0.13 -6.96
C SER A 27 -3.91 0.88 -7.59
N ILE A 28 -3.43 0.61 -8.80
CA ILE A 28 -2.57 1.53 -9.57
C ILE A 28 -3.38 2.02 -10.75
N HIS A 29 -3.39 3.33 -10.94
CA HIS A 29 -4.13 4.00 -12.00
C HIS A 29 -3.16 4.32 -13.13
N PHE A 30 -3.47 3.86 -14.34
CA PHE A 30 -2.69 4.10 -15.54
C PHE A 30 -3.47 5.00 -16.49
N ASP A 31 -2.77 5.83 -17.25
CA ASP A 31 -3.34 6.53 -18.40
C ASP A 31 -3.38 5.63 -19.64
N GLU A 32 -3.96 6.14 -20.73
CA GLU A 32 -4.04 5.44 -22.03
C GLU A 32 -2.66 5.15 -22.64
N SER A 33 -1.63 5.89 -22.23
CA SER A 33 -0.24 5.72 -22.66
C SER A 33 0.56 4.75 -21.78
N GLY A 34 -0.05 4.18 -20.73
CA GLY A 34 0.59 3.27 -19.78
C GLY A 34 1.43 3.95 -18.69
N LYS A 35 1.35 5.27 -18.53
CA LYS A 35 2.00 5.98 -17.41
C LYS A 35 1.17 5.87 -16.14
N VAL A 36 1.87 5.75 -15.01
CA VAL A 36 1.22 5.72 -13.69
C VAL A 36 0.76 7.14 -13.33
N LEU A 37 -0.54 7.31 -13.14
CA LEU A 37 -1.16 8.55 -12.64
C LEU A 37 -1.14 8.60 -11.11
N GLY A 38 -1.19 7.43 -10.46
CA GLY A 38 -1.16 7.34 -9.01
C GLY A 38 -1.60 5.98 -8.52
N LEU A 39 -1.89 5.90 -7.22
CA LEU A 39 -2.37 4.69 -6.59
C LEU A 39 -3.39 4.99 -5.49
N THR A 40 -4.18 3.98 -5.13
CA THR A 40 -5.12 4.03 -4.00
C THR A 40 -4.92 2.81 -3.12
N TYR A 41 -4.94 3.02 -1.81
CA TYR A 41 -4.82 1.96 -0.82
C TYR A 41 -6.12 1.77 -0.05
N ARG A 42 -6.55 0.53 0.16
CA ARG A 42 -7.76 0.20 0.91
C ARG A 42 -7.53 -1.03 1.79
N GLU A 43 -8.20 -1.07 2.94
CA GLU A 43 -8.15 -2.17 3.91
C GLU A 43 -9.56 -2.75 4.12
N PRO A 44 -10.12 -3.54 3.18
CA PRO A 44 -11.48 -4.06 3.28
C PRO A 44 -11.72 -4.92 4.52
N ALA A 45 -10.72 -5.70 4.91
CA ALA A 45 -10.79 -6.58 6.08
C ALA A 45 -10.25 -5.93 7.36
N ALA A 46 -10.19 -4.58 7.43
CA ALA A 46 -9.68 -3.86 8.61
C ALA A 46 -10.42 -4.26 9.90
N HIS A 47 -11.71 -4.57 9.81
CA HIS A 47 -12.55 -5.01 10.93
C HIS A 47 -12.16 -6.37 11.53
N LEU A 48 -11.31 -7.17 10.85
CA LEU A 48 -10.79 -8.44 11.35
C LEU A 48 -9.42 -8.28 12.03
N LEU A 49 -8.85 -7.07 12.00
CA LEU A 49 -7.57 -6.83 12.65
C LEU A 49 -7.74 -6.89 14.17
N PRO A 50 -6.74 -7.42 14.89
CA PRO A 50 -6.78 -7.40 16.34
C PRO A 50 -6.87 -5.95 16.81
N ASP A 51 -7.70 -5.74 17.82
CA ASP A 51 -7.77 -4.46 18.51
C ASP A 51 -6.37 -4.17 19.08
N ASN A 52 -5.77 -3.04 18.70
CA ASN A 52 -4.50 -2.60 19.27
C ASN A 52 -4.75 -2.08 20.70
N LYS A 53 -5.21 -2.96 21.60
CA LYS A 53 -5.19 -2.71 23.04
C LYS A 53 -3.72 -2.70 23.46
N LYS A 54 -3.15 -1.51 23.54
CA LYS A 54 -1.92 -1.26 24.29
C LYS A 54 -2.19 -1.36 25.78
#